data_AF-A0A2G6GPL2-F1
#
_entry.id   AF-A0A2G6GPL2-F1
#
_cell.length_a   1.000
_cell.length_b   1.000
_cell.length_c   1.000
_cell.angle_alpha   90.00
_cell.angle_beta   90.00
_cell.angle_gamma   90.00
#
_symmetry.space_group_name_H-M   'P 1'
#
loop_
_entity.id
_entity.type
_entity.pdbx_description
1 polymer ?
#
loop_
_entity_poly.entity_id
_entity_poly.type
_entity_poly.pdbx_seq_one_letter_code
_entity_poly.pdbx_strand_id
1 'polypeptide(L)'
;MSKEVIIDVQSDEVHVAVLKDKKLLELSQDKKDNKFAVGDIYLAKVKKIMPSLNACFVEVGYEKAGFLHYLDLGGQLNSINKFLGIVRKNKHICPKCNYCRTLVKMGKSIK
;
A
#
# COMPACT_ATOMS: atom_id res chain seq x y z
N MET A 1 16.90 5.81 -30.56
CA MET A 1 16.95 6.11 -29.11
C MET A 1 16.54 4.87 -28.36
N SER A 2 17.50 4.26 -27.68
CA SER A 2 17.28 3.05 -26.87
C SER A 2 17.21 3.44 -25.39
N LYS A 3 16.17 2.98 -24.69
CA LYS A 3 16.10 3.03 -23.23
C LYS A 3 16.16 1.62 -22.71
N GLU A 4 17.02 1.38 -21.74
CA GLU A 4 17.23 0.07 -21.11
C GLU A 4 16.99 0.22 -19.61
N VAL A 5 16.49 -0.85 -18.98
CA VAL A 5 16.33 -0.92 -17.53
C VAL A 5 17.10 -2.15 -17.07
N ILE A 6 18.05 -1.94 -16.15
CA ILE A 6 18.84 -3.01 -15.52
C ILE A 6 18.38 -3.12 -14.08
N ILE A 7 18.07 -4.34 -13.65
CA ILE A 7 17.66 -4.63 -12.27
C ILE A 7 18.66 -5.63 -11.69
N ASP A 8 19.37 -5.21 -10.64
CA ASP A 8 20.21 -6.08 -9.82
C ASP A 8 19.49 -6.36 -8.49
N VAL A 9 19.40 -7.64 -8.12
CA VAL A 9 18.66 -8.09 -6.93
C VAL A 9 19.64 -8.78 -5.99
N GLN A 10 19.96 -8.11 -4.89
CA GLN A 10 20.79 -8.65 -3.83
C GLN A 10 19.93 -9.17 -2.68
N SER A 11 20.59 -9.78 -1.68
CA SER A 11 19.90 -10.34 -0.52
C SER A 11 19.17 -9.28 0.30
N ASP A 12 19.73 -8.07 0.42
CA ASP A 12 19.20 -6.99 1.28
C ASP A 12 18.77 -5.74 0.50
N GLU A 13 19.17 -5.63 -0.77
CA GLU A 13 18.95 -4.44 -1.58
C GLU A 13 18.55 -4.79 -3.01
N VAL A 14 17.84 -3.88 -3.67
CA VAL A 14 17.49 -3.94 -5.09
C VAL A 14 17.97 -2.66 -5.75
N HIS A 15 18.77 -2.78 -6.80
CA HIS A 15 19.25 -1.65 -7.58
C HIS A 15 18.55 -1.65 -8.94
N VAL A 16 17.99 -0.50 -9.31
CA VAL A 16 17.31 -0.29 -10.60
C VAL A 16 18.02 0.84 -11.31
N ALA A 17 18.64 0.54 -12.45
CA ALA A 17 19.32 1.52 -13.30
C ALA A 17 18.55 1.71 -14.60
N VAL A 18 18.22 2.96 -14.93
CA VAL A 18 17.64 3.33 -16.23
C VAL A 18 18.75 3.94 -17.08
N LEU A 19 18.98 3.34 -18.24
CA LEU A 19 19.98 3.77 -19.22
C LEU A 19 19.30 4.34 -20.45
N LYS A 20 19.96 5.31 -21.09
CA LYS A 20 19.61 5.79 -22.42
C LYS A 20 20.85 5.84 -23.28
N ASP A 21 20.83 5.11 -24.38
CA ASP A 21 21.96 4.99 -25.30
C ASP A 21 23.27 4.62 -24.55
N LYS A 22 23.16 3.63 -23.66
CA LYS A 22 24.22 3.11 -22.76
C LYS A 22 24.78 4.13 -21.76
N LYS A 23 24.18 5.31 -21.62
CA LYS A 23 24.50 6.28 -20.58
C LYS A 23 23.50 6.17 -19.43
N LEU A 24 24.00 6.16 -18.20
CA LEU A 24 23.16 6.11 -17.01
C LEU A 24 22.33 7.40 -16.92
N LEU A 25 21.02 7.26 -16.80
CA LEU A 25 20.11 8.37 -16.55
C LEU A 25 19.73 8.44 -15.07
N GLU A 26 19.32 7.32 -14.49
CA GLU A 26 18.81 7.24 -13.13
C GLU A 26 19.25 5.92 -12.49
N LEU A 27 19.57 5.97 -11.20
CA LEU A 27 19.86 4.82 -10.36
C LEU A 27 19.04 4.93 -9.08
N SER A 28 18.20 3.95 -8.83
CA SER A 28 17.39 3.82 -7.61
C SER A 28 17.87 2.61 -6.82
N GLN A 29 18.00 2.75 -5.49
CA GLN A 29 18.44 1.70 -4.59
C GLN A 29 17.42 1.58 -3.46
N ASP A 30 16.71 0.44 -3.45
CA ASP A 30 15.70 0.14 -2.45
C ASP A 30 16.21 -0.96 -1.52
N LYS A 31 16.26 -0.64 -0.21
CA LYS A 31 16.53 -1.64 0.82
C LYS A 31 15.27 -2.46 1.08
N LYS A 32 15.42 -3.77 1.27
CA LYS A 32 14.28 -4.66 1.56
C LYS A 32 13.58 -4.36 2.88
N ASP A 33 14.27 -3.71 3.81
CA ASP A 33 13.72 -3.39 5.14
C ASP A 33 12.86 -2.12 5.16
N ASN A 34 12.58 -1.52 4.00
CA ASN A 34 11.74 -0.31 3.89
C ASN A 34 10.26 -0.68 4.06
N LYS A 35 9.79 -0.65 5.32
CA LYS A 35 8.43 -1.10 5.71
C LYS A 35 7.32 -0.09 5.40
N PHE A 36 7.67 1.17 5.09
CA PHE A 36 6.72 2.22 4.73
C PHE A 36 7.30 3.07 3.60
N ALA A 37 6.61 3.11 2.46
CA ALA A 37 6.84 4.09 1.42
C ALA A 37 5.67 5.08 1.35
N VAL A 38 5.98 6.34 1.06
CA VAL A 38 4.95 7.33 0.75
C VAL A 38 4.21 6.88 -0.50
N GLY A 39 2.88 6.81 -0.42
CA GLY A 39 2.03 6.34 -1.51
C GLY A 39 1.55 4.89 -1.38
N ASP A 40 2.03 4.15 -0.37
CA ASP A 40 1.50 2.84 -0.06
C ASP A 40 0.00 2.90 0.28
N ILE A 41 -0.74 1.89 -0.17
CA ILE A 41 -2.18 1.78 0.05
C ILE A 41 -2.45 0.59 0.96
N TYR A 42 -3.06 0.86 2.12
CA TYR A 42 -3.36 -0.13 3.15
C TYR A 42 -4.86 -0.27 3.37
N LEU A 43 -5.31 -1.49 3.69
CA LEU A 43 -6.62 -1.73 4.26
C LEU A 43 -6.52 -1.69 5.79
N ALA A 44 -7.00 -0.60 6.39
CA ALA A 44 -6.90 -0.37 7.83
C ALA A 44 -8.23 -0.58 8.56
N LYS A 45 -8.16 -0.77 9.89
CA LYS A 45 -9.32 -0.74 10.79
C LYS A 45 -9.25 0.48 11.69
N VAL A 46 -10.36 1.18 11.89
CA VAL A 46 -10.43 2.28 12.86
C VAL A 46 -10.29 1.71 14.28
N LYS A 47 -9.26 2.15 15.01
CA LYS A 47 -8.95 1.72 16.37
C LYS A 47 -9.59 2.64 17.42
N LYS A 48 -9.50 3.96 17.22
CA LYS A 48 -10.04 4.96 18.15
C LYS A 48 -10.48 6.21 17.38
N ILE A 49 -11.66 6.74 17.69
CA ILE A 49 -12.15 8.01 17.16
C ILE A 49 -11.84 9.10 18.19
N MET A 50 -11.35 10.26 17.74
CA MET A 50 -11.04 11.43 18.56
C MET A 50 -11.86 12.63 18.08
N PRO A 51 -13.10 12.81 18.58
CA PRO A 51 -13.97 13.91 18.16
C PRO A 51 -13.36 15.28 18.40
N SER A 52 -12.62 15.46 19.51
CA SER A 52 -11.93 16.72 19.83
C SER A 52 -10.91 17.16 18.77
N LEU A 53 -10.39 16.21 17.99
CA LEU A 53 -9.42 16.47 16.92
C LEU A 53 -10.02 16.31 15.52
N ASN A 54 -11.33 16.04 15.43
CA ASN A 54 -11.98 15.62 14.18
C ASN A 54 -11.16 14.57 13.42
N ALA A 55 -10.64 13.57 14.12
CA ALA A 55 -9.71 12.61 13.57
C ALA A 55 -9.92 11.20 14.16
N CYS A 56 -9.27 10.21 13.57
CA CYS A 56 -9.24 8.86 14.10
C CYS A 56 -7.85 8.23 13.98
N PHE A 57 -7.58 7.29 14.88
CA PHE A 57 -6.42 6.42 14.79
C PHE A 57 -6.83 5.13 14.08
N VAL A 58 -6.06 4.76 13.07
CA VAL A 58 -6.26 3.56 12.25
C VAL A 58 -5.13 2.56 12.50
N GLU A 59 -5.49 1.29 12.49
CA GLU A 59 -4.56 0.17 12.64
C GLU A 59 -4.34 -0.48 11.28
N VAL A 60 -3.08 -0.53 10.86
CA VAL A 60 -2.61 -1.07 9.57
C VAL A 60 -1.78 -2.35 9.72
N GLY A 61 -1.65 -2.89 10.94
CA GLY A 61 -0.90 -4.13 11.23
C GLY A 61 0.57 -3.91 11.63
N TYR A 62 0.94 -2.71 12.07
CA TYR A 62 2.27 -2.36 12.57
C TYR A 62 2.19 -1.79 13.99
N GLU A 63 3.35 -1.61 14.65
CA GLU A 63 3.44 -1.18 16.06
C GLU A 63 2.77 0.18 16.34
N LYS A 64 2.81 1.10 15.38
CA LYS A 64 2.24 2.44 15.51
C LYS A 64 0.92 2.55 14.75
N ALA A 65 -0.09 3.13 15.40
CA ALA A 65 -1.34 3.47 14.74
C ALA A 65 -1.14 4.69 13.82
N GLY A 66 -1.75 4.65 12.64
CA GLY A 66 -1.82 5.79 11.73
C GLY A 66 -2.84 6.81 12.25
N PHE A 67 -2.60 8.09 11.95
CA PHE A 67 -3.53 9.18 12.23
C PHE A 67 -4.24 9.58 10.93
N LEU A 68 -5.55 9.73 10.98
CA LEU A 68 -6.37 10.12 9.83
C LEU A 68 -7.30 11.25 10.24
N HIS A 69 -7.09 12.44 9.65
CA HIS A 69 -7.91 13.61 9.90
C HIS A 69 -9.17 13.62 9.03
N TYR A 70 -10.25 14.25 9.48
CA TYR A 70 -11.52 14.30 8.76
C TYR A 70 -11.41 14.94 7.38
N LEU A 71 -10.60 15.99 7.23
CA LEU A 71 -10.42 16.67 5.93
C LEU A 71 -9.62 15.85 4.91
N ASP A 72 -8.87 14.83 5.36
CA ASP A 72 -8.16 13.92 4.46
C ASP A 72 -9.11 12.89 3.84
N LEU A 73 -10.35 12.80 4.35
CA LEU A 73 -11.40 11.99 3.79
C LEU A 73 -11.93 12.65 2.51
N GLY A 74 -11.41 12.21 1.36
CA GLY A 74 -11.87 12.69 0.06
C GLY A 74 -13.36 12.41 -0.20
N GLY A 75 -13.98 13.20 -1.09
CA GLY A 75 -15.42 13.11 -1.41
C GLY A 75 -15.90 11.78 -2.01
N GLN A 76 -14.98 10.89 -2.37
CA GLN A 76 -15.26 9.55 -2.91
C GLN A 76 -15.43 8.47 -1.83
N LEU A 77 -15.35 8.82 -0.54
CA LEU A 77 -15.46 7.88 0.58
C LEU A 77 -16.67 6.95 0.48
N ASN A 78 -17.84 7.47 0.10
CA ASN A 78 -19.08 6.69 0.00
C ASN A 78 -18.99 5.61 -1.10
N SER A 79 -18.39 5.95 -2.23
CA SER A 79 -18.13 5.01 -3.33
C SER A 79 -17.14 3.93 -2.90
N ILE A 80 -16.08 4.32 -2.20
CA ILE A 80 -15.08 3.38 -1.67
C ILE A 80 -15.72 2.44 -0.65
N ASN A 81 -16.54 2.95 0.28
CA ASN A 81 -17.26 2.12 1.25
C ASN A 81 -18.23 1.14 0.59
N LYS A 82 -18.94 1.58 -0.46
CA LYS A 82 -19.81 0.71 -1.25
C LYS A 82 -19.01 -0.40 -1.94
N PHE A 83 -17.88 -0.05 -2.56
CA PHE A 83 -16.97 -1.01 -3.19
C PHE A 83 -16.43 -2.02 -2.17
N LEU A 84 -15.94 -1.56 -1.01
CA LEU A 84 -15.48 -2.42 0.07
C LEU A 84 -16.59 -3.36 0.58
N GLY A 85 -17.84 -2.89 0.63
CA GLY A 85 -19.00 -3.72 0.96
C GLY A 85 -19.23 -4.84 -0.05
N ILE A 86 -19.07 -4.56 -1.35
CA ILE A 86 -19.17 -5.57 -2.42
C ILE A 86 -18.01 -6.57 -2.33
N VAL A 87 -16.77 -6.09 -2.15
CA VAL A 87 -15.56 -6.92 -2.01
C VAL A 87 -15.66 -7.86 -0.81
N ARG A 88 -16.18 -7.39 0.34
CA ARG A 88 -16.36 -8.22 1.53
C ARG A 88 -17.44 -9.29 1.36
N LYS A 89 -18.50 -9.01 0.61
CA LYS A 89 -19.63 -9.94 0.39
C LYS A 89 -19.34 -10.95 -0.72
N ASN A 90 -18.70 -10.52 -1.81
CA ASN A 90 -18.34 -11.38 -2.93
C ASN A 90 -16.93 -11.95 -2.73
N LYS A 91 -16.84 -13.23 -2.34
CA LYS A 91 -15.58 -14.01 -2.32
C LYS A 91 -14.89 -14.14 -3.69
N HIS A 92 -15.51 -13.66 -4.77
CA HIS A 92 -15.05 -13.79 -6.15
C HIS A 92 -15.17 -12.48 -6.93
N ILE A 93 -14.44 -11.43 -6.55
CA ILE A 93 -14.24 -10.27 -7.44
C ILE A 93 -13.20 -10.54 -8.53
N CYS A 94 -12.42 -11.61 -8.39
CA CYS A 94 -11.61 -12.11 -9.48
C CYS A 94 -11.46 -13.64 -9.40
N PRO A 95 -12.03 -14.41 -10.34
CA PRO A 95 -11.87 -15.86 -10.39
C PRO A 95 -10.43 -16.34 -10.66
N LYS A 96 -9.55 -15.46 -11.19
CA LYS A 96 -8.18 -15.81 -11.64
C LYS A 96 -7.05 -15.06 -10.92
N CYS A 97 -7.33 -14.14 -10.01
CA CYS A 97 -6.29 -13.35 -9.35
C CYS A 97 -5.82 -14.00 -8.05
N ASN A 98 -4.63 -14.61 -8.07
CA ASN A 98 -3.96 -15.11 -6.87
C ASN A 98 -3.60 -13.99 -5.87
N TYR A 99 -3.55 -12.73 -6.32
CA TYR A 99 -3.25 -11.56 -5.47
C TYR A 99 -4.43 -11.13 -4.58
N CYS A 100 -5.68 -11.43 -4.97
CA CYS A 100 -6.87 -11.10 -4.17
C CYS A 100 -6.97 -11.90 -2.85
N ARG A 101 -6.20 -12.99 -2.68
CA ARG A 101 -6.12 -13.71 -1.40
C ARG A 101 -5.42 -12.91 -0.29
N THR A 102 -4.59 -11.93 -0.64
CA THR A 102 -3.74 -11.22 0.32
C THR A 102 -4.50 -10.17 1.12
N LEU A 103 -5.52 -9.53 0.53
CA LEU A 103 -6.34 -8.52 1.21
C LEU A 103 -7.10 -9.07 2.42
N VAL A 104 -7.46 -10.36 2.41
CA VAL A 104 -8.09 -11.04 3.56
C VAL A 104 -7.07 -11.49 4.61
N LYS A 105 -5.80 -11.70 4.22
CA LYS A 105 -4.72 -12.11 5.14
C LYS A 105 -4.14 -10.93 5.93
N MET A 106 -4.13 -9.71 5.39
CA MET A 106 -3.66 -8.51 6.12
C MET A 106 -4.47 -8.21 7.39
N GLY A 107 -5.74 -8.63 7.45
CA GLY A 107 -6.57 -8.51 8.65
C GLY A 107 -6.54 -9.71 9.61
N LYS A 108 -5.80 -10.78 9.28
CA LYS A 108 -5.77 -12.04 10.07
C LYS A 108 -4.46 -12.30 10.82
N SER A 109 -3.43 -11.49 10.59
CA SER A 109 -2.14 -11.62 11.28
C SER A 109 -1.99 -10.54 12.35
N ILE A 110 -2.93 -10.50 13.29
CA ILE A 110 -2.76 -9.78 14.56
C ILE A 110 -3.25 -10.74 15.64
N LYS A 111 -2.33 -11.58 16.12
CA LYS A 111 -2.36 -12.13 17.48
C LYS A 111 -1.30 -11.38 18.26
#